data_AF-A0A2E1UZX7-F1
#
_entry.id   AF-A0A2E1UZX7-F1
#
_cell.length_a   1.000
_cell.length_b   1.000
_cell.length_c   1.000
_cell.angle_alpha   90.00
_cell.angle_beta   90.00
_cell.angle_gamma   90.00
#
_symmetry.space_group_name_H-M   'P 1'
#
loop_
_entity.id
_entity.type
_entity.pdbx_description
1 polymer ?
#
loop_
_entity_poly.entity_id
_entity_poly.type
_entity_poly.pdbx_seq_one_letter_code
_entity_poly.pdbx_strand_id
1 'polypeptide(L)'
;MKFYLVKFFIILLFLSCSKEESISNICPDGDCWVNLYTDFNEDLNQYHHVTPDWFSETSGRFNLHIESSPTIVRCQYGGSPVISSSFDSNTFWEVETELSFSFGLYNPFESLYTQQGNIIKVKDTTVTLDFFKGEIIPVVQTTSINHDVKDKMKCYGWTNPNSGPTFNETGNCIMYSKRIVGPLIKEMIGDTIRIYSKTFFDCGDKSKYVKDSIKIIIN
;
A
#
# COMPACT_ATOMS: atom_id res chain seq x y z
N MET A 1 31.52 25.91 58.57
CA MET A 1 30.08 25.74 58.20
C MET A 1 29.75 25.98 56.71
N LYS A 2 30.68 26.41 55.85
CA LYS A 2 30.42 26.59 54.39
C LYS A 2 30.68 25.34 53.52
N PHE A 3 31.51 24.40 53.97
CA PHE A 3 31.86 23.20 53.18
C PHE A 3 30.83 22.06 53.24
N TYR A 4 29.98 22.01 54.27
CA TYR A 4 28.93 20.97 54.38
C TYR A 4 27.71 21.27 53.51
N LEU A 5 27.41 22.56 53.27
CA LEU A 5 26.30 22.99 52.40
C LEU A 5 26.55 22.66 50.92
N VAL A 6 27.81 22.71 50.47
CA VAL A 6 28.19 22.37 49.08
C VAL A 6 28.10 20.86 48.84
N LYS A 7 28.44 20.02 49.83
CA LYS A 7 28.31 18.56 49.70
C LYS A 7 26.85 18.09 49.67
N PHE A 8 25.95 18.78 50.37
CA PHE A 8 24.53 18.46 50.33
C PHE A 8 23.88 18.84 48.99
N PHE A 9 24.33 19.94 48.36
CA PHE A 9 23.83 20.37 47.05
C PHE A 9 24.29 19.45 45.89
N ILE A 10 25.46 18.82 45.99
CA ILE A 10 25.97 17.88 44.98
C ILE A 10 25.21 16.55 44.97
N ILE A 11 24.64 16.14 46.11
CA ILE A 11 23.87 14.87 46.22
C ILE A 11 22.47 14.99 45.57
N LEU A 12 21.90 16.20 45.49
CA LEU A 12 20.60 16.46 44.86
C LEU A 12 20.64 16.40 43.32
N LEU A 13 21.82 16.48 42.69
CA LEU A 13 21.97 16.45 41.24
C LEU A 13 21.96 15.03 40.64
N PHE A 14 21.97 13.98 41.46
CA PHE A 14 22.00 12.58 41.00
C PHE A 14 20.68 11.81 41.19
N LEU A 15 19.60 12.48 41.60
CA LEU A 15 18.28 11.86 41.81
C LEU A 15 17.34 11.96 40.59
N SER A 16 17.83 12.38 39.42
CA SER A 16 17.06 12.26 38.18
C SER A 16 17.13 10.82 37.66
N CYS A 17 16.44 9.92 38.34
CA CYS A 17 16.05 8.64 37.78
C CYS A 17 14.76 8.88 37.00
N SER A 18 14.86 9.20 35.71
CA SER A 18 13.71 9.05 34.82
C SER A 18 13.37 7.57 34.80
N LYS A 19 12.14 7.21 35.16
CA LYS A 19 11.62 5.87 34.88
C LYS A 19 11.90 5.60 33.40
N GLU A 20 12.75 4.62 33.10
CA GLU A 20 12.87 4.13 31.73
C GLU A 20 11.45 3.81 31.30
N GLU A 21 11.00 4.52 30.28
CA GLU A 21 9.72 4.31 29.65
C GLU A 21 9.80 2.88 29.13
N SER A 22 9.30 1.92 29.92
CA SER A 22 9.28 0.52 29.53
C SER A 22 8.56 0.53 28.19
N ILE A 23 9.27 0.26 27.10
CA ILE A 23 8.69 0.09 25.78
C ILE A 23 7.71 -1.05 25.97
N SER A 24 6.47 -0.70 26.27
CA SER A 24 5.46 -1.70 26.56
C SER A 24 5.19 -2.29 25.20
N ASN A 25 5.79 -3.45 24.96
CA ASN A 25 5.77 -4.00 23.64
C ASN A 25 4.32 -4.20 23.22
N ILE A 26 3.99 -3.76 22.02
CA ILE A 26 2.63 -3.89 21.50
C ILE A 26 2.48 -5.12 20.63
N CYS A 27 3.58 -5.82 20.32
CA CYS A 27 3.61 -7.07 19.58
C CYS A 27 4.05 -8.23 20.51
N PRO A 28 3.52 -9.45 20.32
CA PRO A 28 3.70 -10.54 21.30
C PRO A 28 5.14 -10.92 21.62
N ASP A 29 6.00 -11.02 20.60
CA ASP A 29 7.40 -11.46 20.75
C ASP A 29 8.36 -10.31 21.09
N GLY A 30 7.80 -9.13 21.29
CA GLY A 30 8.59 -7.96 21.57
C GLY A 30 9.10 -7.21 20.32
N ASP A 31 8.77 -7.70 19.13
CA ASP A 31 9.11 -7.03 17.89
C ASP A 31 7.89 -6.97 16.96
N CYS A 32 7.66 -5.78 16.42
CA CYS A 32 6.62 -5.55 15.44
C CYS A 32 7.26 -5.62 14.07
N TRP A 33 7.17 -6.78 13.44
CA TRP A 33 7.78 -7.02 12.14
C TRP A 33 6.77 -6.82 11.02
N VAL A 34 7.29 -6.44 9.86
CA VAL A 34 6.56 -6.29 8.60
C VAL A 34 7.43 -6.94 7.53
N ASN A 35 6.81 -7.65 6.60
CA ASN A 35 7.51 -8.26 5.47
C ASN A 35 6.72 -8.04 4.19
N LEU A 36 7.39 -7.56 3.15
CA LEU A 36 6.85 -7.37 1.82
C LEU A 36 7.39 -8.47 0.89
N TYR A 37 6.53 -9.05 0.06
CA TYR A 37 6.96 -10.01 -0.96
C TYR A 37 6.00 -10.01 -2.16
N THR A 38 6.45 -10.58 -3.28
CA THR A 38 5.61 -10.76 -4.47
C THR A 38 5.36 -12.25 -4.73
N ASP A 39 4.53 -12.57 -5.72
CA ASP A 39 4.38 -13.94 -6.22
C ASP A 39 5.65 -14.50 -6.90
N PHE A 40 6.71 -13.68 -7.00
CA PHE A 40 7.94 -13.99 -7.74
C PHE A 40 9.15 -14.09 -6.81
N ASN A 41 10.11 -14.91 -7.23
CA ASN A 41 11.32 -15.15 -6.46
C ASN A 41 12.23 -13.92 -6.43
N GLU A 42 12.93 -13.78 -5.31
CA GLU A 42 14.03 -12.84 -5.15
C GLU A 42 15.35 -13.40 -5.72
N ASP A 43 16.19 -12.53 -6.25
CA ASP A 43 17.57 -12.87 -6.63
C ASP A 43 18.55 -12.70 -5.46
N LEU A 44 19.84 -12.98 -5.72
CA LEU A 44 20.91 -12.85 -4.72
C LEU A 44 21.10 -11.41 -4.19
N ASN A 45 20.55 -10.41 -4.88
CA ASN A 45 20.61 -8.99 -4.52
C ASN A 45 19.28 -8.49 -3.91
N GLN A 46 18.34 -9.40 -3.60
CA GLN A 46 17.02 -9.11 -3.03
C GLN A 46 16.09 -8.34 -3.98
N TYR A 47 16.24 -8.51 -5.29
CA TYR A 47 15.28 -8.00 -6.27
C TYR A 47 14.26 -9.08 -6.61
N HIS A 48 12.98 -8.72 -6.55
CA HIS A 48 11.90 -9.56 -7.07
C HIS A 48 11.76 -9.36 -8.57
N HIS A 49 11.91 -10.44 -9.33
CA HIS A 49 11.80 -10.46 -10.79
C HIS A 49 10.35 -10.67 -11.20
N VAL A 50 9.62 -9.58 -11.37
CA VAL A 50 8.17 -9.57 -11.55
C VAL A 50 7.81 -9.53 -13.03
N THR A 51 6.94 -10.42 -13.46
CA THR A 51 6.30 -10.35 -14.79
C THR A 51 4.86 -9.87 -14.62
N PRO A 52 4.54 -8.59 -14.89
CA PRO A 52 3.18 -8.09 -14.73
C PRO A 52 2.20 -8.73 -15.72
N ASP A 53 0.92 -8.78 -15.34
CA ASP A 53 -0.16 -9.16 -16.23
C ASP A 53 -0.58 -7.96 -17.10
N TRP A 54 -0.62 -8.15 -18.42
CA TRP A 54 -0.92 -7.11 -19.41
C TRP A 54 -2.17 -7.46 -20.23
N PHE A 55 -3.07 -6.50 -20.40
CA PHE A 55 -4.20 -6.50 -21.34
C PHE A 55 -4.13 -5.34 -22.35
N SER A 56 -3.31 -4.32 -22.09
CA SER A 56 -2.93 -3.26 -23.03
C SER A 56 -1.51 -2.74 -22.72
N GLU A 57 -1.01 -1.76 -23.47
CA GLU A 57 0.34 -1.20 -23.27
C GLU A 57 0.52 -0.48 -21.92
N THR A 58 -0.57 0.02 -21.31
CA THR A 58 -0.53 0.87 -20.10
C THR A 58 -1.24 0.23 -18.91
N SER A 59 -1.13 -1.09 -18.82
CA SER A 59 -2.08 -1.93 -18.10
C SER A 59 -1.44 -2.86 -17.08
N GLY A 60 -0.10 -2.87 -17.00
CA GLY A 60 0.66 -3.88 -16.29
C GLY A 60 0.32 -3.87 -14.80
N ARG A 61 0.03 -5.04 -14.25
CA ARG A 61 -0.29 -5.19 -12.83
C ARG A 61 0.33 -6.44 -12.23
N PHE A 62 0.65 -6.38 -10.94
CA PHE A 62 1.06 -7.56 -10.17
C PHE A 62 0.67 -7.41 -8.70
N ASN A 63 0.78 -8.50 -7.96
CA ASN A 63 0.44 -8.54 -6.54
C ASN A 63 1.65 -8.23 -5.66
N LEU A 64 1.45 -7.30 -4.74
CA LEU A 64 2.33 -7.09 -3.59
C LEU A 64 1.62 -7.63 -2.35
N HIS A 65 2.26 -8.60 -1.71
CA HIS A 65 1.82 -9.18 -0.46
C HIS A 65 2.53 -8.48 0.69
N ILE A 66 1.80 -8.30 1.78
CA ILE A 66 2.37 -7.76 3.01
C ILE A 66 1.92 -8.63 4.18
N GLU A 67 2.88 -9.00 5.00
CA GLU A 67 2.66 -9.71 6.25
C GLU A 67 3.16 -8.88 7.43
N SER A 68 2.57 -9.13 8.60
CA SER A 68 3.01 -8.51 9.83
C SER A 68 2.72 -9.38 11.06
N SER A 69 3.40 -9.05 12.16
CA SER A 69 3.03 -9.55 13.49
C SER A 69 1.63 -9.06 13.89
N PRO A 70 0.90 -9.78 14.74
CA PRO A 70 -0.29 -9.22 15.38
C PRO A 70 0.12 -8.26 16.50
N THR A 71 -0.86 -7.54 17.08
CA THR A 71 -0.66 -6.84 18.35
C THR A 71 -1.04 -7.73 19.53
N ILE A 72 -0.60 -7.40 20.74
CA ILE A 72 -1.03 -8.11 21.96
C ILE A 72 -2.47 -7.77 22.34
N VAL A 73 -3.12 -8.65 23.10
CA VAL A 73 -4.54 -8.59 23.51
C VAL A 73 -5.01 -7.20 23.96
N ARG A 74 -4.20 -6.48 24.76
CA ARG A 74 -4.56 -5.15 25.28
C ARG A 74 -4.70 -4.08 24.18
N CYS A 75 -4.13 -4.33 23.01
CA CYS A 75 -4.15 -3.45 21.84
C CYS A 75 -5.19 -3.92 20.80
N GLN A 76 -6.00 -4.93 21.12
CA GLN A 76 -6.98 -5.50 20.21
C GLN A 76 -8.39 -5.02 20.56
N TYR A 77 -9.21 -4.87 19.52
CA TYR A 77 -10.60 -4.44 19.64
C TYR A 77 -11.49 -5.64 19.31
N GLY A 78 -12.13 -6.20 20.33
CA GLY A 78 -12.92 -7.43 20.16
C GLY A 78 -12.08 -8.63 19.70
N GLY A 79 -10.82 -8.73 20.15
CA GLY A 79 -9.89 -9.81 19.79
C GLY A 79 -9.24 -9.68 18.41
N SER A 80 -9.49 -8.57 17.71
CA SER A 80 -8.88 -8.28 16.42
C SER A 80 -7.87 -7.13 16.53
N PRO A 81 -6.64 -7.28 15.99
CA PRO A 81 -5.65 -6.22 15.97
C PRO A 81 -5.99 -5.24 14.84
N VAL A 82 -5.90 -3.94 15.12
CA VAL A 82 -6.10 -2.91 14.09
C VAL A 82 -4.73 -2.56 13.51
N ILE A 83 -4.46 -3.15 12.34
CA ILE A 83 -3.21 -2.97 11.61
C ILE A 83 -3.54 -2.53 10.18
N SER A 84 -2.89 -1.47 9.73
CA SER A 84 -3.08 -0.94 8.38
C SER A 84 -1.74 -0.60 7.73
N SER A 85 -1.70 -0.57 6.40
CA SER A 85 -0.48 -0.23 5.66
C SER A 85 -0.76 0.71 4.51
N SER A 86 -0.01 1.80 4.47
CA SER A 86 0.04 2.74 3.35
C SER A 86 1.29 2.48 2.50
N PHE A 87 1.22 2.79 1.21
CA PHE A 87 2.29 2.52 0.26
C PHE A 87 2.69 3.78 -0.49
N ASP A 88 3.94 3.79 -0.93
CA ASP A 88 4.51 4.81 -1.81
C ASP A 88 5.54 4.16 -2.73
N SER A 89 5.94 4.84 -3.80
CA SER A 89 6.98 4.35 -4.72
C SER A 89 7.88 5.48 -5.20
N ASN A 90 9.11 5.15 -5.56
CA ASN A 90 10.01 6.07 -6.25
C ASN A 90 9.70 6.22 -7.74
N THR A 91 8.67 5.53 -8.25
CA THR A 91 8.34 5.48 -9.67
C THR A 91 6.90 5.89 -9.92
N PHE A 92 6.70 6.65 -10.99
CA PHE A 92 5.42 7.06 -11.55
C PHE A 92 5.62 7.22 -13.06
N TRP A 93 4.53 7.31 -13.82
CA TRP A 93 4.60 7.66 -15.24
C TRP A 93 3.61 8.78 -15.56
N GLU A 94 3.88 9.50 -16.64
CA GLU A 94 3.10 10.64 -17.08
C GLU A 94 2.24 10.24 -18.28
N VAL A 95 0.98 10.67 -18.31
CA VAL A 95 0.13 10.46 -19.47
C VAL A 95 0.62 11.34 -20.62
N GLU A 96 1.23 10.72 -21.62
CA GLU A 96 1.75 11.42 -22.81
C GLU A 96 0.71 11.64 -23.91
N THR A 97 -0.39 10.88 -23.89
CA THR A 97 -1.29 10.78 -25.04
C THR A 97 -2.38 11.85 -25.06
N GLU A 98 -2.58 12.42 -26.24
CA GLU A 98 -3.72 13.25 -26.57
C GLU A 98 -4.81 12.37 -27.20
N LEU A 99 -6.02 12.41 -26.65
CA LEU A 99 -7.12 11.56 -27.09
C LEU A 99 -7.81 12.22 -28.29
N SER A 100 -7.54 11.74 -29.50
CA SER A 100 -8.11 12.31 -30.73
C SER A 100 -9.25 11.46 -31.28
N PHE A 101 -10.43 12.07 -31.44
CA PHE A 101 -11.59 11.43 -32.08
C PHE A 101 -11.97 12.19 -33.34
N SER A 102 -12.26 11.46 -34.41
CA SER A 102 -12.79 12.04 -35.64
C SER A 102 -14.28 11.74 -35.76
N PHE A 103 -15.09 12.77 -35.93
CA PHE A 103 -16.53 12.62 -36.17
C PHE A 103 -17.00 13.54 -37.29
N GLY A 104 -18.06 13.11 -37.98
CA GLY A 104 -18.72 13.89 -39.00
C GLY A 104 -19.53 15.03 -38.36
N LEU A 105 -19.35 16.24 -38.86
CA LEU A 105 -20.24 17.37 -38.63
C LEU A 105 -21.42 17.28 -39.60
N TYR A 106 -22.63 17.42 -39.06
CA TYR A 106 -23.88 17.40 -39.80
C TYR A 106 -24.54 18.77 -39.73
N ASN A 107 -25.31 19.14 -40.75
CA ASN A 107 -26.09 20.38 -40.72
C ASN A 107 -27.35 20.15 -39.85
N PRO A 108 -27.52 20.83 -38.71
CA PRO A 108 -28.64 20.57 -37.80
C PRO A 108 -30.00 21.02 -38.34
N PHE A 109 -30.04 21.85 -39.39
CA PHE A 109 -31.29 22.41 -39.93
C PHE A 109 -31.58 21.96 -41.37
N GLU A 110 -30.55 21.78 -42.20
CA GLU A 110 -30.68 21.40 -43.62
C GLU A 110 -29.69 20.29 -44.00
N SER A 111 -29.77 19.13 -43.33
CA SER A 111 -28.95 17.99 -43.73
C SER A 111 -29.48 17.31 -45.00
N LEU A 112 -28.55 16.88 -45.86
CA LEU A 112 -28.85 16.02 -47.00
C LEU A 112 -28.91 14.56 -46.55
N TYR A 113 -29.72 13.75 -47.22
CA TYR A 113 -29.92 12.34 -46.88
C TYR A 113 -29.61 11.45 -48.09
N THR A 114 -29.09 10.24 -47.85
CA THR A 114 -29.00 9.22 -48.88
C THR A 114 -30.39 8.69 -49.23
N GLN A 115 -30.52 7.95 -50.34
CA GLN A 115 -31.80 7.32 -50.72
C GLN A 115 -32.30 6.30 -49.68
N GLN A 116 -31.41 5.81 -48.80
CA GLN A 116 -31.74 4.92 -47.68
C GLN A 116 -32.07 5.68 -46.38
N GLY A 117 -32.13 7.02 -46.40
CA GLY A 117 -32.50 7.84 -45.25
C GLY A 117 -31.37 8.14 -44.25
N ASN A 118 -30.12 7.82 -44.58
CA ASN A 118 -28.97 8.14 -43.72
C ASN A 118 -28.52 9.59 -43.93
N ILE A 119 -28.22 10.30 -42.84
CA ILE A 119 -27.73 11.69 -42.89
C ILE A 119 -26.33 11.73 -43.53
N ILE A 120 -26.14 12.62 -44.51
CA ILE A 120 -24.85 12.86 -45.17
C ILE A 120 -24.06 13.90 -44.35
N LYS A 121 -22.84 13.53 -43.97
CA LYS A 121 -21.90 14.42 -43.26
C LYS A 121 -21.43 15.56 -44.16
N VAL A 122 -21.32 16.76 -43.59
CA VAL A 122 -20.88 17.98 -44.30
C VAL A 122 -19.36 18.08 -44.31
N LYS A 123 -18.73 17.73 -43.18
CA LYS A 123 -17.28 17.78 -42.99
C LYS A 123 -16.87 16.81 -41.89
N ASP A 124 -15.67 16.24 -41.95
CA ASP A 124 -15.08 15.56 -40.80
C ASP A 124 -14.33 16.57 -39.91
N THR A 125 -14.49 16.45 -38.60
CA THR A 125 -13.70 17.20 -37.62
C THR A 125 -12.99 16.23 -36.71
N THR A 126 -11.74 16.56 -36.36
CA THR A 126 -10.98 15.85 -35.34
C THR A 126 -10.92 16.73 -34.11
N VAL A 127 -11.39 16.20 -33.00
CA VAL A 127 -11.27 16.83 -31.68
C VAL A 127 -10.22 16.06 -30.91
N THR A 128 -9.20 16.79 -30.48
CA THR A 128 -8.11 16.29 -29.65
C THR A 128 -8.35 16.77 -28.24
N LEU A 129 -8.46 15.83 -27.29
CA LEU A 129 -8.53 16.11 -25.86
C LEU A 129 -7.13 15.92 -25.27
N ASP A 130 -6.53 17.01 -24.82
CA ASP A 130 -5.24 17.06 -24.13
C ASP A 130 -5.39 17.13 -22.60
N PHE A 131 -6.63 17.11 -22.08
CA PHE A 131 -6.94 17.33 -20.67
C PHE A 131 -6.16 16.45 -19.68
N PHE A 132 -5.80 15.22 -20.08
CA PHE A 132 -5.05 14.28 -19.24
C PHE A 132 -3.54 14.33 -19.47
N LYS A 133 -3.08 15.09 -20.47
CA LYS A 133 -1.65 15.20 -20.79
C LYS A 133 -0.92 15.85 -19.62
N GLY A 134 0.16 15.23 -19.17
CA GLY A 134 0.89 15.70 -18.00
C GLY A 134 0.39 15.19 -16.66
N GLU A 135 -0.66 14.36 -16.64
CA GLU A 135 -1.13 13.74 -15.42
C GLU A 135 -0.12 12.69 -14.93
N ILE A 136 0.26 12.78 -13.65
CA ILE A 136 1.15 11.82 -13.00
C ILE A 136 0.33 10.65 -12.47
N ILE A 137 0.66 9.45 -12.95
CA ILE A 137 0.04 8.20 -12.53
C ILE A 137 1.01 7.46 -11.60
N PRO A 138 0.70 7.35 -10.29
CA PRO A 138 1.52 6.58 -9.37
C PRO A 138 1.37 5.08 -9.64
N VAL A 139 2.48 4.34 -9.60
CA VAL A 139 2.47 2.88 -9.82
C VAL A 139 1.89 2.11 -8.64
N VAL A 140 1.73 2.75 -7.48
CA VAL A 140 1.06 2.17 -6.32
C VAL A 140 0.10 3.19 -5.73
N GLN A 141 -1.11 2.74 -5.42
CA GLN A 141 -2.08 3.60 -4.76
C GLN A 141 -1.60 3.96 -3.35
N THR A 142 -1.86 5.19 -2.91
CA THR A 142 -1.43 5.72 -1.59
C THR A 142 -2.41 5.43 -0.44
N THR A 143 -3.62 4.96 -0.75
CA THR A 143 -4.62 4.60 0.27
C THR A 143 -4.13 3.49 1.19
N SER A 144 -4.58 3.48 2.45
CA SER A 144 -4.19 2.41 3.38
C SER A 144 -5.05 1.17 3.17
N ILE A 145 -4.47 -0.02 3.34
CA ILE A 145 -5.18 -1.31 3.41
C ILE A 145 -5.10 -1.87 4.82
N ASN A 146 -6.17 -2.52 5.28
CA ASN A 146 -6.18 -3.19 6.57
C ASN A 146 -5.66 -4.63 6.43
N HIS A 147 -5.07 -5.14 7.51
CA HIS A 147 -4.62 -6.51 7.59
C HIS A 147 -5.68 -7.39 8.26
N ASP A 148 -5.75 -8.64 7.85
CA ASP A 148 -6.53 -9.69 8.49
C ASP A 148 -5.63 -10.91 8.74
N VAL A 149 -6.07 -11.86 9.55
CA VAL A 149 -5.30 -13.10 9.79
C VAL A 149 -5.12 -13.85 8.48
N LYS A 150 -3.86 -14.14 8.14
CA LYS A 150 -3.44 -14.78 6.87
C LYS A 150 -4.15 -16.10 6.63
N ASP A 151 -4.10 -16.95 7.64
CA ASP A 151 -4.72 -18.28 7.60
C ASP A 151 -5.47 -18.49 8.91
N LYS A 152 -6.76 -18.16 8.88
CA LYS A 152 -7.66 -18.31 10.02
C LYS A 152 -7.75 -19.75 10.49
N MET A 153 -7.65 -20.72 9.57
CA MET A 153 -7.74 -22.13 9.92
C MET A 153 -6.50 -22.61 10.68
N LYS A 154 -5.32 -22.28 10.17
CA LYS A 154 -4.04 -22.57 10.84
C LYS A 154 -3.92 -21.82 12.18
N CYS A 155 -4.42 -20.60 12.23
CA CYS A 155 -4.37 -19.74 13.42
C CYS A 155 -5.32 -20.22 14.54
N TYR A 156 -6.59 -20.50 14.19
CA TYR A 156 -7.66 -20.71 15.18
C TYR A 156 -8.13 -22.16 15.32
N GLY A 157 -7.74 -23.05 14.40
CA GLY A 157 -8.14 -24.46 14.42
C GLY A 157 -9.54 -24.74 13.83
N TRP A 158 -9.81 -26.03 13.61
CA TRP A 158 -10.92 -26.56 12.82
C TRP A 158 -12.29 -26.67 13.52
N THR A 159 -12.42 -26.25 14.79
CA THR A 159 -13.61 -26.58 15.59
C THR A 159 -14.90 -25.88 15.18
N ASN A 160 -14.91 -24.99 14.16
CA ASN A 160 -16.14 -24.61 13.45
C ASN A 160 -15.86 -23.86 12.11
N PRO A 161 -16.07 -24.45 10.91
CA PRO A 161 -15.82 -23.77 9.63
C PRO A 161 -16.92 -22.77 9.23
N ASN A 162 -18.08 -22.76 9.91
CA ASN A 162 -19.23 -21.88 9.61
C ASN A 162 -19.63 -20.94 10.75
N SER A 163 -18.85 -20.88 11.84
CA SER A 163 -19.04 -19.89 12.90
C SER A 163 -17.79 -19.03 12.94
N GLY A 164 -17.96 -17.75 12.60
CA GLY A 164 -16.87 -16.78 12.60
C GLY A 164 -16.13 -16.81 13.94
N PRO A 165 -14.79 -16.88 13.94
CA PRO A 165 -14.05 -16.78 15.16
C PRO A 165 -14.01 -15.31 15.57
N THR A 166 -14.98 -14.86 16.35
CA THR A 166 -14.69 -13.80 17.31
C THR A 166 -13.90 -14.46 18.43
N PHE A 167 -12.62 -14.77 18.18
CA PHE A 167 -11.73 -15.24 19.24
C PHE A 167 -11.42 -14.06 20.16
N ASN A 168 -11.20 -14.34 21.44
CA ASN A 168 -10.87 -13.30 22.43
C ASN A 168 -9.52 -12.63 22.14
N GLU A 169 -8.63 -13.30 21.40
CA GLU A 169 -7.31 -12.80 21.01
C GLU A 169 -6.73 -13.49 19.77
N THR A 170 -5.85 -12.78 19.06
CA THR A 170 -5.12 -13.26 17.87
C THR A 170 -3.81 -14.01 18.15
N GLY A 171 -3.32 -14.01 19.40
CA GLY A 171 -2.06 -14.66 19.77
C GLY A 171 -0.88 -14.23 18.89
N ASN A 172 -0.12 -15.20 18.35
CA ASN A 172 1.03 -14.99 17.44
C ASN A 172 0.69 -15.23 15.97
N CYS A 173 -0.59 -15.08 15.59
CA CYS A 173 -1.00 -15.33 14.21
C CYS A 173 -0.45 -14.28 13.24
N ILE A 174 -0.05 -14.73 12.05
CA ILE A 174 0.45 -13.85 11.00
C ILE A 174 -0.71 -13.05 10.43
N MET A 175 -0.54 -11.74 10.42
CA MET A 175 -1.44 -10.79 9.78
C MET A 175 -1.02 -10.60 8.33
N TYR A 176 -1.97 -10.36 7.44
CA TYR A 176 -1.76 -10.33 6.01
C TYR A 176 -2.68 -9.33 5.32
N SER A 177 -2.15 -8.71 4.27
CA SER A 177 -2.93 -7.97 3.30
C SER A 177 -2.31 -8.08 1.91
N LYS A 178 -3.01 -7.56 0.92
CA LYS A 178 -2.57 -7.56 -0.48
C LYS A 178 -2.85 -6.23 -1.14
N ARG A 179 -1.88 -5.72 -1.89
CA ARG A 179 -1.98 -4.54 -2.74
C ARG A 179 -1.74 -4.95 -4.18
N ILE A 180 -2.46 -4.33 -5.11
CA ILE A 180 -2.17 -4.45 -6.54
C ILE A 180 -1.27 -3.27 -6.91
N VAL A 181 -0.13 -3.56 -7.51
CA VAL A 181 0.77 -2.55 -8.08
C VAL A 181 0.40 -2.38 -9.56
N GLY A 182 0.34 -1.14 -10.00
CA GLY A 182 -0.02 -0.70 -11.34
C GLY A 182 -1.06 0.43 -11.32
N PRO A 183 -1.38 1.00 -12.48
CA PRO A 183 -0.97 0.55 -13.81
C PRO A 183 0.51 0.83 -14.10
N LEU A 184 1.18 -0.12 -14.75
CA LEU A 184 2.50 0.05 -15.35
C LEU A 184 2.36 0.20 -16.87
N ILE A 185 3.37 0.79 -17.52
CA ILE A 185 3.48 0.89 -18.98
C ILE A 185 4.61 -0.03 -19.48
N LYS A 186 4.51 -0.59 -20.69
CA LYS A 186 5.49 -1.58 -21.19
C LYS A 186 6.90 -1.02 -21.36
N GLU A 187 7.04 0.28 -21.51
CA GLU A 187 8.32 0.98 -21.54
C GLU A 187 9.12 0.80 -20.24
N MET A 188 8.43 0.45 -19.15
CA MET A 188 9.06 0.14 -17.85
C MET A 188 9.61 -1.29 -17.77
N ILE A 189 9.45 -2.13 -18.80
CA ILE A 189 10.06 -3.47 -18.83
C ILE A 189 11.58 -3.31 -18.88
N GLY A 190 12.26 -3.93 -17.93
CA GLY A 190 13.70 -3.78 -17.66
C GLY A 190 14.00 -2.76 -16.55
N ASP A 191 13.03 -1.95 -16.14
CA ASP A 191 13.24 -0.97 -15.08
C ASP A 191 13.22 -1.58 -13.69
N THR A 192 13.88 -0.87 -12.78
CA THR A 192 13.89 -1.17 -11.36
C THR A 192 13.00 -0.19 -10.61
N ILE A 193 12.05 -0.72 -9.85
CA ILE A 193 11.18 0.09 -8.98
C ILE A 193 11.39 -0.29 -7.51
N ARG A 194 11.13 0.67 -6.62
CA ARG A 194 11.10 0.44 -5.18
C ARG A 194 9.74 0.86 -4.65
N ILE A 195 9.13 -0.03 -3.87
CA ILE A 195 7.87 0.24 -3.19
C ILE A 195 8.16 0.28 -1.70
N TYR A 196 7.70 1.34 -1.07
CA TYR A 196 7.82 1.58 0.36
C TYR A 196 6.49 1.27 1.03
N SER A 197 6.53 0.67 2.21
CA SER A 197 5.37 0.53 3.08
C SER A 197 5.59 1.28 4.38
N LYS A 198 4.48 1.77 4.94
CA LYS A 198 4.40 2.25 6.31
C LYS A 198 3.20 1.56 6.96
N THR A 199 3.49 0.62 7.85
CA THR A 199 2.49 -0.16 8.57
C THR A 199 2.26 0.46 9.94
N PHE A 200 0.99 0.69 10.26
CA PHE A 200 0.52 1.19 11.54
C PHE A 200 -0.02 0.05 12.37
N PHE A 201 0.43 -0.04 13.62
CA PHE A 201 -0.06 -0.97 14.63
C PHE A 201 -0.77 -0.16 15.70
N ASP A 202 -2.09 -0.27 15.78
CA ASP A 202 -2.86 0.50 16.75
C ASP A 202 -2.77 -0.09 18.16
N CYS A 203 -2.57 0.78 19.14
CA CYS A 203 -2.64 0.52 20.58
C CYS A 203 -2.88 1.82 21.36
N GLY A 204 -3.69 2.74 20.82
CA GLY A 204 -3.96 4.05 21.42
C GLY A 204 -2.70 4.93 21.49
N ASP A 205 -2.34 5.43 22.67
CA ASP A 205 -1.15 6.28 22.85
C ASP A 205 0.18 5.53 22.61
N LYS A 206 0.12 4.20 22.48
CA LYS A 206 1.28 3.32 22.29
C LYS A 206 1.39 2.78 20.87
N SER A 207 0.56 3.28 19.95
CA SER A 207 0.60 2.86 18.56
C SER A 207 1.97 3.07 17.94
N LYS A 208 2.36 2.17 17.03
CA LYS A 208 3.68 2.16 16.41
C LYS A 208 3.57 2.17 14.90
N TYR A 209 4.57 2.77 14.25
CA TYR A 209 4.77 2.62 12.82
C TYR A 209 6.02 1.80 12.54
N VAL A 210 5.92 0.91 11.56
CA VAL A 210 7.05 0.17 10.99
C VAL A 210 7.13 0.53 9.51
N LYS A 211 8.33 0.82 9.03
CA LYS A 211 8.59 1.14 7.62
C LYS A 211 9.41 0.01 7.02
N ASP A 212 9.04 -0.38 5.81
CA ASP A 212 9.77 -1.39 5.06
C ASP A 212 9.77 -1.03 3.56
N SER A 213 10.53 -1.76 2.75
CA SER A 213 10.56 -1.57 1.31
C SER A 213 10.94 -2.84 0.56
N ILE A 214 10.40 -2.97 -0.64
CA ILE A 214 10.72 -4.05 -1.57
C ILE A 214 11.32 -3.48 -2.85
N LYS A 215 12.31 -4.18 -3.40
CA LYS A 215 12.94 -3.85 -4.68
C LYS A 215 12.47 -4.82 -5.75
N ILE A 216 12.10 -4.28 -6.91
CA ILE A 216 11.47 -5.05 -7.99
C ILE A 216 12.14 -4.69 -9.31
N ILE A 217 12.35 -5.69 -10.15
CA ILE A 217 12.67 -5.55 -11.57
C ILE A 217 11.45 -5.99 -12.36
N ILE A 218 11.03 -5.16 -13.32
CA ILE A 218 9.91 -5.47 -14.22
C ILE A 218 10.44 -6.25 -15.42
N ASN A 219 9.87 -7.43 -15.67
CA ASN A 219 10.23 -8.34 -16.76
C ASN A 219 9.11 -8.51 -17.77
#